data_AF-A0A1N7PTR1-F1
#
_entry.id   AF-A0A1N7PTR1-F1
#
_cell.length_a   1.000
_cell.length_b   1.000
_cell.length_c   1.000
_cell.angle_alpha   90.00
_cell.angle_beta   90.00
_cell.angle_gamma   90.00
#
_symmetry.space_group_name_H-M   'P 1'
#
loop_
_entity.id
_entity.type
_entity.pdbx_description
1 polymer ?
#
loop_
_entity_poly.entity_id
_entity_poly.type
_entity_poly.pdbx_seq_one_letter_code
_entity_poly.pdbx_strand_id
1 'polypeptide(L)'
;MITMLLGIVAGMIGVLETLLDVVSQQGYTPTANLDAYAAIVISALGIVISFFARRHPKTSGVLLYACGIGGFIFAKWSYIPPGIVFFIAATIAVFFDMREKTS
;
A
#
# COMPACT_ATOMS: atom_id res chain seq x y z
N MET A 1 -0.80 14.90 7.25
CA MET A 1 0.62 14.43 7.23
C MET A 1 0.74 12.96 7.62
N ILE A 2 0.06 12.50 8.67
CA ILE A 2 0.13 11.11 9.14
C ILE A 2 -0.35 10.11 8.08
N THR A 3 -1.43 10.41 7.33
CA THR A 3 -1.93 9.56 6.23
C THR A 3 -0.91 9.32 5.12
N MET A 4 -0.22 10.40 4.71
CA MET A 4 0.85 10.33 3.72
C MET A 4 2.00 9.45 4.22
N LEU A 5 2.44 9.65 5.46
CA LEU A 5 3.53 8.85 6.05
C LEU A 5 3.13 7.38 6.20
N LEU A 6 1.92 7.10 6.68
CA LEU A 6 1.43 5.74 6.84
C LEU A 6 1.33 5.01 5.50
N GLY A 7 0.84 5.66 4.45
CA GLY A 7 0.73 5.04 3.13
C GLY A 7 2.09 4.87 2.44
N ILE A 8 3.06 5.76 2.67
CA ILE A 8 4.46 5.57 2.24
C ILE A 8 5.06 4.35 2.96
N VAL A 9 4.90 4.26 4.29
CA VAL A 9 5.40 3.14 5.09
C VAL A 9 4.73 1.83 4.65
N ALA A 10 3.41 1.82 4.45
CA ALA A 10 2.67 0.66 3.94
C ALA A 10 3.24 0.18 2.61
N GLY A 11 3.45 1.10 1.67
CA GLY A 11 4.02 0.77 0.37
C GLY A 11 5.46 0.26 0.45
N MET A 12 6.30 0.85 1.31
CA MET A 12 7.66 0.34 1.51
C MET A 12 7.67 -1.06 2.12
N ILE A 13 6.82 -1.33 3.12
CA ILE A 13 6.68 -2.67 3.70
C ILE A 13 6.24 -3.66 2.63
N GLY A 14 5.24 -3.29 1.80
CA GLY A 14 4.73 -4.16 0.75
C GLY A 14 5.76 -4.48 -0.33
N VAL A 15 6.57 -3.49 -0.74
CA VAL A 15 7.70 -3.75 -1.65
C VAL A 15 8.74 -4.66 -0.99
N LEU A 16 9.11 -4.39 0.26
CA LEU A 16 10.18 -5.10 0.96
C LEU A 16 9.81 -6.57 1.23
N GLU A 17 8.59 -6.84 1.72
CA GLU A 17 8.11 -8.21 1.92
C GLU A 17 8.01 -8.98 0.61
N THR A 18 7.49 -8.35 -0.45
CA THR A 18 7.39 -9.01 -1.76
C THR A 18 8.78 -9.33 -2.33
N LEU A 19 9.76 -8.44 -2.14
CA LEU A 19 11.16 -8.72 -2.56
C LEU A 19 11.79 -9.83 -1.72
N LEU A 20 11.56 -9.86 -0.41
CA LEU A 20 12.06 -10.93 0.46
C LEU A 20 11.45 -12.29 0.09
N ASP A 21 10.16 -12.35 -0.22
CA ASP A 21 9.50 -13.57 -0.68
C ASP A 21 10.09 -14.05 -2.01
N VAL A 22 10.27 -13.15 -2.99
CA VAL A 22 10.93 -13.46 -4.27
C VAL A 22 12.36 -13.98 -4.07
N VAL A 23 13.17 -13.34 -3.23
CA VAL A 23 14.55 -13.78 -2.94
C VAL A 23 14.56 -15.14 -2.24
N SER A 24 13.62 -15.40 -1.32
CA SER A 24 13.52 -16.69 -0.62
C SER A 24 13.19 -17.85 -1.57
N GLN A 25 12.45 -17.57 -2.65
CA GLN A 25 12.04 -18.57 -3.64
C GLN A 25 13.10 -18.82 -4.73
N GLN A 26 14.08 -17.92 -4.89
CA GLN A 26 15.16 -18.06 -5.90
C GLN A 26 16.01 -19.34 -5.72
N GLY A 27 16.03 -19.96 -4.54
CA GLY A 27 16.72 -21.22 -4.29
C GLY A 27 15.95 -22.49 -4.70
N TYR A 28 14.65 -22.41 -4.97
CA TYR A 28 13.77 -23.58 -5.18
C TYR A 28 13.16 -23.67 -6.58
N THR A 29 12.93 -22.55 -7.25
CA THR A 29 12.65 -22.42 -8.71
C THR A 29 12.43 -20.93 -8.99
N PRO A 30 13.08 -20.32 -10.00
CA PRO A 30 12.91 -18.90 -10.31
C PRO A 30 11.59 -18.68 -11.07
N THR A 31 10.46 -19.05 -10.49
CA THR A 31 9.16 -18.60 -10.96
C THR A 31 8.83 -17.32 -10.23
N ALA A 32 9.35 -16.20 -10.73
CA ALA A 32 8.86 -14.90 -10.34
C ALA A 32 7.39 -14.81 -10.81
N ASN A 33 6.47 -15.19 -9.93
CA ASN A 33 5.06 -15.23 -10.22
C ASN A 33 4.58 -13.82 -10.54
N LEU A 34 3.75 -13.66 -11.58
CA LEU A 34 3.17 -12.36 -11.99
C LEU A 34 2.51 -11.61 -10.81
N ASP A 35 2.00 -12.38 -9.85
CA ASP A 35 1.46 -11.98 -8.55
C ASP A 35 2.41 -11.08 -7.74
N ALA A 36 3.71 -11.43 -7.68
CA ALA A 36 4.71 -10.66 -6.95
C ALA A 36 4.99 -9.30 -7.62
N TYR A 37 5.07 -9.28 -8.96
CA TYR A 37 5.21 -8.02 -9.70
C TYR A 37 3.98 -7.12 -9.53
N ALA A 38 2.77 -7.70 -9.56
CA ALA A 38 1.53 -6.96 -9.32
C ALA A 38 1.51 -6.33 -7.92
N ALA A 39 1.94 -7.06 -6.89
CA ALA A 39 2.01 -6.54 -5.52
C ALA A 39 3.04 -5.40 -5.35
N ILE A 40 4.18 -5.47 -6.04
CA ILE A 40 5.16 -4.37 -6.08
C ILE A 40 4.56 -3.13 -6.73
N VAL A 41 3.88 -3.30 -7.88
CA VAL A 41 3.23 -2.19 -8.59
C VAL A 41 2.12 -1.56 -7.74
N ILE A 42 1.30 -2.37 -7.08
CA ILE A 42 0.24 -1.88 -6.19
C ILE A 42 0.82 -1.11 -5.00
N SER A 43 1.91 -1.61 -4.42
CA SER A 43 2.63 -0.92 -3.34
C SER A 43 3.17 0.43 -3.81
N ALA A 44 3.79 0.47 -5.00
CA ALA A 44 4.30 1.71 -5.59
C ALA A 44 3.17 2.72 -5.89
N LEU A 45 2.04 2.25 -6.41
CA LEU A 45 0.85 3.08 -6.59
C LEU A 45 0.34 3.63 -5.25
N GLY A 46 0.32 2.80 -4.20
CA GLY A 46 -0.04 3.22 -2.85
C GLY A 46 0.84 4.35 -2.34
N ILE A 47 2.15 4.30 -2.57
CA ILE A 47 3.10 5.38 -2.25
C ILE A 47 2.72 6.67 -3.00
N VAL A 48 2.50 6.57 -4.32
CA VAL A 48 2.13 7.72 -5.16
C VAL A 48 0.82 8.35 -4.69
N ILE A 49 -0.22 7.54 -4.46
CA ILE A 49 -1.53 7.98 -3.96
C ILE A 49 -1.42 8.67 -2.60
N SER A 50 -0.50 8.21 -1.76
CA SER A 50 -0.26 8.77 -0.42
C SER A 50 0.25 10.21 -0.48
N PHE A 51 1.04 10.57 -1.50
CA PHE A 51 1.44 11.97 -1.72
C PHE A 51 0.26 12.88 -2.07
N PHE A 52 -0.74 12.35 -2.79
CA PHE A 52 -1.96 13.09 -3.14
C PHE A 52 -2.94 13.24 -1.97
N ALA A 53 -2.77 12.47 -0.89
CA ALA A 53 -3.66 12.49 0.28
C ALA A 53 -3.70 13.86 0.99
N ARG A 54 -2.70 14.74 0.75
CA ARG A 54 -2.72 16.12 1.24
C ARG A 54 -3.71 17.02 0.50
N ARG A 55 -3.84 16.88 -0.82
CA ARG A 55 -4.73 17.73 -1.65
C ARG A 55 -6.15 17.18 -1.71
N HIS A 56 -6.30 15.86 -1.80
CA HIS A 56 -7.59 15.20 -1.94
C HIS A 56 -7.68 13.98 -1.00
N PRO A 57 -7.87 14.21 0.31
CA PRO A 57 -7.80 13.15 1.31
C PRO A 57 -8.85 12.04 1.07
N LYS A 58 -10.09 12.41 0.71
CA LYS A 58 -11.16 11.43 0.46
C LYS A 58 -10.90 10.53 -0.75
N THR A 59 -10.48 11.10 -1.89
CA THR A 59 -10.20 10.29 -3.09
C THR A 59 -8.96 9.43 -2.89
N SER A 60 -7.90 9.98 -2.27
CA SER A 60 -6.73 9.18 -1.91
C SER A 60 -7.08 8.07 -0.94
N GLY A 61 -7.96 8.30 0.04
CA GLY A 61 -8.40 7.27 0.96
C GLY A 61 -9.11 6.10 0.27
N VAL A 62 -10.04 6.40 -0.65
CA VAL A 62 -10.71 5.35 -1.46
C VAL A 62 -9.71 4.58 -2.33
N LEU A 63 -8.74 5.27 -2.92
CA LEU A 63 -7.69 4.64 -3.72
C LEU A 63 -6.74 3.77 -2.88
N LEU A 64 -6.43 4.18 -1.64
CA LEU A 64 -5.64 3.38 -0.70
C LEU A 64 -6.40 2.12 -0.25
N TYR A 65 -7.73 2.19 -0.08
CA TYR A 65 -8.56 1.00 0.11
C TYR A 65 -8.43 0.04 -1.08
N ALA A 66 -8.49 0.55 -2.31
CA ALA A 66 -8.32 -0.25 -3.51
C ALA A 66 -6.92 -0.89 -3.60
N CYS A 67 -5.86 -0.16 -3.21
CA CYS A 67 -4.50 -0.71 -3.10
C CYS A 67 -4.41 -1.82 -2.05
N GLY A 68 -5.01 -1.65 -0.87
CA GLY A 68 -5.05 -2.68 0.17
C GLY A 68 -5.75 -3.95 -0.31
N ILE A 69 -6.94 -3.82 -0.92
CA ILE A 69 -7.70 -4.94 -1.48
C ILE A 69 -6.95 -5.61 -2.62
N GLY A 70 -6.39 -4.83 -3.55
CA GLY A 70 -5.60 -5.35 -4.65
C GLY A 70 -4.40 -6.14 -4.15
N GLY A 71 -3.66 -5.59 -3.19
CA GLY A 71 -2.51 -6.26 -2.60
C GLY A 71 -2.85 -7.60 -1.94
N PHE A 72 -3.99 -7.68 -1.26
CA PHE A 72 -4.51 -8.94 -0.69
C PHE A 72 -4.83 -10.00 -1.76
N ILE A 73 -5.36 -9.58 -2.91
CA ILE A 73 -5.70 -10.49 -4.01
C ILE A 73 -4.43 -11.04 -4.67
N PHE A 74 -3.42 -10.19 -4.87
CA PHE A 74 -2.21 -10.57 -5.62
C PHE A 74 -1.12 -11.22 -4.76
N ALA A 75 -0.79 -10.70 -3.57
CA ALA A 75 0.36 -11.20 -2.78
C ALA A 75 0.00 -12.19 -1.64
N LYS A 76 -1.22 -12.72 -1.65
CA LYS A 76 -1.68 -13.77 -0.71
C LYS A 76 -1.38 -13.38 0.76
N TRP A 77 -1.01 -14.36 1.60
CA TRP A 77 -0.82 -14.20 3.05
C TRP A 77 0.35 -13.28 3.43
N SER A 78 1.36 -13.13 2.56
CA SER A 78 2.50 -12.26 2.87
C SER A 78 2.15 -10.78 2.82
N TYR A 79 1.05 -10.39 2.17
CA TYR A 79 0.66 -8.97 2.04
C TYR A 79 -0.25 -8.46 3.16
N ILE A 80 -0.51 -9.28 4.19
CA ILE A 80 -1.36 -8.90 5.31
C ILE A 80 -0.83 -7.64 6.02
N PRO A 81 0.47 -7.53 6.37
CA PRO A 81 1.00 -6.35 7.04
C PRO A 81 0.83 -5.04 6.24
N PRO A 82 1.29 -4.92 4.98
CA PRO A 82 1.14 -3.69 4.21
C PRO A 82 -0.33 -3.39 3.89
N GLY A 83 -1.15 -4.42 3.65
CA GLY A 83 -2.59 -4.29 3.45
C GLY A 83 -3.28 -3.63 4.64
N ILE A 84 -3.00 -4.09 5.87
CA ILE A 84 -3.56 -3.50 7.10
C ILE A 84 -3.15 -2.03 7.23
N VAL A 85 -1.89 -1.70 6.97
CA VAL A 85 -1.43 -0.30 7.06
C VAL A 85 -2.09 0.57 5.99
N PHE A 86 -2.32 0.04 4.78
CA PHE A 86 -3.11 0.74 3.76
C PHE A 86 -4.56 0.97 4.21
N PHE A 87 -5.20 -0.02 4.84
CA PHE A 87 -6.55 0.14 5.39
C PHE A 87 -6.61 1.19 6.50
N ILE A 88 -5.62 1.24 7.38
CA ILE A 88 -5.52 2.26 8.43
C ILE A 88 -5.32 3.65 7.80
N ALA A 89 -4.38 3.78 6.86
CA ALA A 89 -4.12 5.03 6.15
C ALA A 89 -5.37 5.52 5.39
N ALA A 90 -6.08 4.60 4.74
CA ALA A 90 -7.32 4.86 4.03
C ALA A 90 -8.45 5.32 4.96
N THR A 91 -8.64 4.63 6.09
CA THR A 91 -9.65 5.00 7.10
C THR A 91 -9.39 6.41 7.64
N ILE A 92 -8.13 6.71 7.97
CA ILE A 92 -7.74 8.05 8.44
C ILE A 92 -7.98 9.10 7.35
N ALA A 93 -7.64 8.81 6.09
CA ALA A 93 -7.82 9.75 4.99
C ALA A 93 -9.31 10.01 4.63
N VAL A 94 -10.18 9.00 4.76
CA VAL A 94 -11.62 9.13 4.46
C VAL A 94 -12.39 9.80 5.60
N PHE A 95 -12.19 9.33 6.84
CA PHE A 95 -13.04 9.71 7.97
C PHE A 95 -12.48 10.87 8.80
N PHE A 96 -11.16 10.98 8.90
CA PHE A 96 -10.52 12.01 9.72
C PHE A 96 -10.06 13.21 8.88
N ASP A 97 -10.81 13.49 7.79
CA ASP A 97 -10.59 14.53 6.78
C ASP A 97 -9.56 15.57 7.26
N MET A 98 -8.30 15.37 6.85
CA MET A 98 -7.19 16.24 7.20
C MET A 98 -7.26 17.56 6.42
N ARG A 99 -8.46 18.13 6.28
CA ARG A 99 -8.61 19.56 6.10
C ARG A 99 -8.10 20.19 7.38
N GLU A 100 -6.79 20.42 7.38
CA GLU A 100 -6.15 21.48 8.14
C GLU A 100 -7.08 22.69 8.01
N LYS A 101 -7.86 22.97 9.06
CA LYS A 101 -8.52 24.25 9.23
C LYS A 101 -7.37 25.27 9.31
N THR A 102 -6.92 25.71 8.15
CA THR A 102 -6.17 26.94 7.99
C THR A 102 -7.21 28.05 8.15
N SER A 103 -7.50 28.39 9.41
CA SER A 103 -8.04 29.70 9.77
C SER A 103 -6.89 30.63 10.10
#